data_AF-A0A8J6T1D9-F1
#
_entry.id   AF-A0A8J6T1D9-F1
#
_cell.length_a   1.000
_cell.length_b   1.000
_cell.length_c   1.000
_cell.angle_alpha   90.00
_cell.angle_beta   90.00
_cell.angle_gamma   90.00
#
_symmetry.space_group_name_H-M   'P 1'
#
loop_
_entity.id
_entity.type
_entity.pdbx_description
1 polymer ?
#
loop_
_entity_poly.entity_id
_entity_poly.type
_entity_poly.pdbx_seq_one_letter_code
_entity_poly.pdbx_strand_id
1 'polypeptide(L)'
;KLCGFVFTEFRDVTNEYNGYYRLDGSDKQFGYEAFVPDMTLADLHSADFIVMDTAPCQTIDAGAEVSVPLLRSSYSDQHHGETLRLVWELWYDNLGTRVVADCGSISIEWNGYGVAQMEPVALRMPAQDAVAVLAIRLMDAANNVITRNFTTFDVQSGKQNGYYSAGAGNGFVRTKVGCFSEQSFSNTWEAIEGSKVNGIGSGHFIYNITLPDQAEHAVINEVEIMFEASAKRVLARNVEGAKVLDAGLDMMHGADANVEYNSSTYYMTDDEKHTSVVHVLVDGEKVGSFFLPDDPADSRGVLSWHYQPMVRKLDEAGSYGYLCKVSIPGQLAAKLDRNRSLKLELQAEEGGLALYGRNAGRYPVGLMIRYN
;
A
#
# COMPACT_ATOMS: atom_id res chain seq x y z
N LYS A 1 30.19 9.78 -18.04
CA LYS A 1 29.30 8.76 -18.64
C LYS A 1 29.18 7.62 -17.64
N LEU A 2 27.96 7.20 -17.32
CA LEU A 2 27.72 5.99 -16.53
C LEU A 2 27.74 4.81 -17.52
N CYS A 3 28.67 3.88 -17.36
CA CYS A 3 28.93 2.80 -18.34
C CYS A 3 28.38 1.43 -17.89
N GLY A 4 27.66 1.40 -16.77
CA GLY A 4 27.08 0.21 -16.20
C GLY A 4 26.57 0.48 -14.78
N PHE A 5 25.71 -0.41 -14.31
CA PHE A 5 25.20 -0.46 -12.96
C PHE A 5 25.49 -1.84 -12.40
N VAL A 6 26.09 -1.90 -11.20
CA VAL A 6 26.25 -3.14 -10.45
C VAL A 6 25.40 -2.98 -9.22
N PHE A 7 24.33 -3.77 -9.12
CA PHE A 7 23.53 -3.80 -7.92
C PHE A 7 24.35 -4.42 -6.78
N THR A 8 24.31 -3.78 -5.61
CA THR A 8 25.19 -4.12 -4.49
C THR A 8 25.00 -5.54 -3.97
N GLU A 9 23.78 -6.09 -3.98
CA GLU A 9 23.46 -7.38 -3.35
C GLU A 9 22.45 -8.20 -4.15
N PHE A 10 22.88 -9.33 -4.73
CA PHE A 10 21.93 -10.25 -5.38
C PHE A 10 21.10 -11.04 -4.35
N ARG A 11 21.70 -11.38 -3.21
CA ARG A 11 21.06 -12.05 -2.07
C ARG A 11 21.23 -11.19 -0.82
N ASP A 12 20.33 -11.37 0.14
CA ASP A 12 20.50 -10.82 1.48
C ASP A 12 21.84 -11.27 2.08
N VAL A 13 22.41 -10.40 2.89
CA VAL A 13 23.56 -10.68 3.75
C VAL A 13 23.11 -10.62 5.22
N THR A 14 23.96 -11.06 6.15
CA THR A 14 23.54 -11.23 7.56
C THR A 14 23.08 -9.94 8.23
N ASN A 15 23.53 -8.78 7.74
CA ASN A 15 23.26 -7.46 8.28
C ASN A 15 22.47 -6.51 7.35
N GLU A 16 22.23 -6.89 6.08
CA GLU A 16 21.46 -6.12 5.10
C GLU A 16 20.50 -7.03 4.32
N TYR A 17 19.25 -6.59 4.17
CA TYR A 17 18.16 -7.41 3.62
C TYR A 17 17.60 -6.85 2.31
N ASN A 18 18.45 -6.15 1.56
CA ASN A 18 18.09 -5.44 0.33
C ASN A 18 18.25 -6.31 -0.94
N GLY A 19 18.65 -7.57 -0.80
CA GLY A 19 18.88 -8.46 -1.92
C GLY A 19 17.61 -8.86 -2.65
N TYR A 20 17.75 -9.37 -3.88
CA TYR A 20 16.61 -9.89 -4.64
C TYR A 20 16.11 -11.23 -4.11
N TYR A 21 17.00 -12.00 -3.51
CA TYR A 21 16.71 -13.28 -2.86
C TYR A 21 17.08 -13.20 -1.38
N ARG A 22 16.50 -14.08 -0.57
CA ARG A 22 16.91 -14.29 0.82
C ARG A 22 18.33 -14.83 0.91
N LEU A 23 18.90 -14.84 2.12
CA LEU A 23 20.25 -15.34 2.39
C LEU A 23 20.44 -16.80 1.94
N ASP A 24 19.41 -17.62 2.11
CA ASP A 24 19.37 -19.02 1.68
C ASP A 24 19.06 -19.21 0.18
N GLY A 25 18.76 -18.12 -0.53
CA GLY A 25 18.42 -18.10 -1.94
C GLY A 25 16.94 -18.31 -2.26
N SER A 26 16.06 -18.36 -1.26
CA SER A 26 14.61 -18.37 -1.47
C SER A 26 14.10 -17.04 -2.04
N ASP A 27 12.95 -17.12 -2.72
CA ASP A 27 12.36 -16.00 -3.44
C ASP A 27 11.76 -14.95 -2.48
N LYS A 28 11.76 -13.70 -2.93
CA LYS A 28 11.00 -12.60 -2.33
C LYS A 28 9.86 -12.20 -3.25
N GLN A 29 8.76 -11.72 -2.68
CA GLN A 29 7.64 -11.16 -3.44
C GLN A 29 7.71 -9.63 -3.41
N PHE A 30 7.89 -9.00 -4.58
CA PHE A 30 8.00 -7.55 -4.69
C PHE A 30 6.66 -6.85 -4.93
N GLY A 31 5.65 -7.56 -5.45
CA GLY A 31 4.30 -7.03 -5.65
C GLY A 31 4.11 -6.13 -6.89
N TYR A 32 5.09 -6.05 -7.79
CA TYR A 32 5.03 -5.21 -9.00
C TYR A 32 3.88 -5.60 -9.94
N GLU A 33 3.55 -6.88 -9.99
CA GLU A 33 2.46 -7.43 -10.79
C GLU A 33 1.08 -6.89 -10.39
N ALA A 34 0.95 -6.36 -9.17
CA ALA A 34 -0.27 -5.69 -8.72
C ALA A 34 -0.46 -4.31 -9.35
N PHE A 35 0.61 -3.70 -9.88
CA PHE A 35 0.60 -2.38 -10.51
C PHE A 35 0.50 -2.47 -12.04
N VAL A 36 1.30 -3.37 -12.62
CA VAL A 36 1.31 -3.67 -14.06
C VAL A 36 1.28 -5.19 -14.21
N PRO A 37 0.25 -5.76 -14.87
CA PRO A 37 0.16 -7.21 -15.04
C PRO A 37 1.42 -7.82 -15.65
N ASP A 38 1.85 -8.94 -15.07
CA ASP A 38 3.06 -9.69 -15.41
C ASP A 38 4.38 -8.94 -15.25
N MET A 39 4.40 -7.81 -14.52
CA MET A 39 5.64 -7.13 -14.17
C MET A 39 6.43 -7.93 -13.15
N THR A 40 7.72 -8.07 -13.44
CA THR A 40 8.68 -8.80 -12.63
C THR A 40 9.91 -7.95 -12.39
N LEU A 41 10.83 -8.46 -11.58
CA LEU A 41 12.13 -7.85 -11.40
C LEU A 41 12.90 -7.71 -12.74
N ALA A 42 12.69 -8.61 -13.70
CA ALA A 42 13.38 -8.57 -14.99
C ALA A 42 13.07 -7.31 -15.79
N ASP A 43 11.87 -6.73 -15.64
CA ASP A 43 11.51 -5.48 -16.32
C ASP A 43 12.43 -4.32 -15.89
N LEU A 44 12.85 -4.29 -14.61
CA LEU A 44 13.78 -3.27 -14.07
C LEU A 44 15.22 -3.41 -14.60
N HIS A 45 15.55 -4.55 -15.20
CA HIS A 45 16.85 -4.86 -15.80
C HIS A 45 16.78 -4.95 -17.33
N SER A 46 15.66 -4.58 -17.94
CA SER A 46 15.51 -4.62 -19.39
C SER A 46 16.51 -3.68 -20.08
N ALA A 47 17.08 -4.13 -21.20
CA ALA A 47 18.04 -3.33 -21.96
C ALA A 47 17.40 -2.08 -22.58
N ASP A 48 16.11 -2.16 -22.89
CA ASP A 48 15.29 -1.07 -23.38
C ASP A 48 14.20 -0.76 -22.34
N PHE A 49 14.31 0.42 -21.72
CA PHE A 49 13.55 0.79 -20.54
C PHE A 49 12.91 2.18 -20.68
N ILE A 50 11.74 2.36 -20.07
CA ILE A 50 11.10 3.68 -19.95
C ILE A 50 11.24 4.17 -18.52
N VAL A 51 12.01 5.24 -18.37
CA VAL A 51 12.22 5.93 -17.10
C VAL A 51 11.09 6.93 -16.90
N MET A 52 10.44 6.89 -15.74
CA MET A 52 9.60 7.97 -15.25
C MET A 52 10.45 8.84 -14.34
N ASP A 53 10.76 10.06 -14.77
CA ASP A 53 11.61 10.99 -14.00
C ASP A 53 10.76 11.73 -12.97
N THR A 54 10.28 10.98 -11.99
CA THR A 54 9.45 11.47 -10.88
C THR A 54 9.67 10.63 -9.62
N ALA A 55 9.18 11.11 -8.48
CA ALA A 55 9.18 10.34 -7.24
C ALA A 55 8.31 9.07 -7.39
N PRO A 56 8.63 7.97 -6.67
CA PRO A 56 7.85 6.73 -6.73
C PRO A 56 6.37 6.90 -6.33
N CYS A 57 6.10 7.87 -5.46
CA CYS A 57 4.77 8.35 -5.11
C CYS A 57 4.79 9.87 -4.92
N GLN A 58 3.72 10.55 -5.30
CA GLN A 58 3.50 11.97 -5.06
C GLN A 58 2.12 12.22 -4.46
N THR A 59 2.01 13.13 -3.50
CA THR A 59 0.71 13.62 -3.03
C THR A 59 0.20 14.70 -3.98
N ILE A 60 -1.01 14.52 -4.52
CA ILE A 60 -1.64 15.37 -5.52
C ILE A 60 -3.10 15.66 -5.16
N ASP A 61 -3.59 16.85 -5.46
CA ASP A 61 -5.00 17.19 -5.25
C ASP A 61 -5.92 16.44 -6.22
N ALA A 62 -7.11 16.06 -5.75
CA ALA A 62 -8.12 15.40 -6.56
C ALA A 62 -8.52 16.24 -7.78
N GLY A 63 -8.57 15.60 -8.95
CA GLY A 63 -8.90 16.26 -10.22
C GLY A 63 -7.79 17.12 -10.83
N ALA A 64 -6.60 17.20 -10.20
CA ALA A 64 -5.48 17.97 -10.71
C ALA A 64 -4.91 17.39 -12.02
N GLU A 65 -4.35 18.27 -12.84
CA GLU A 65 -3.59 17.88 -14.03
C GLU A 65 -2.11 17.73 -13.67
N VAL A 66 -1.52 16.60 -14.06
CA VAL A 66 -0.13 16.23 -13.78
C VAL A 66 0.56 15.89 -15.10
N SER A 67 1.78 16.37 -15.26
CA SER A 67 2.65 16.00 -16.38
C SER A 67 3.77 15.12 -15.87
N VAL A 68 3.83 13.87 -16.32
CA VAL A 68 4.87 12.90 -15.92
C VAL A 68 5.99 12.90 -16.96
N PRO A 69 7.20 13.38 -16.63
CA PRO A 69 8.32 13.37 -17.57
C PRO A 69 8.79 11.94 -17.82
N LEU A 70 9.00 11.61 -19.08
CA LEU A 70 9.49 10.30 -19.50
C LEU A 70 10.84 10.41 -20.20
N LEU A 71 11.70 9.43 -19.96
CA LEU A 71 12.93 9.23 -20.72
C LEU A 71 12.93 7.81 -21.29
N ARG A 72 13.42 7.65 -22.51
CA ARG A 72 13.82 6.33 -23.02
C ARG A 72 15.26 6.05 -22.59
N SER A 73 15.54 4.81 -22.22
CA SER A 73 16.89 4.31 -21.97
C SER A 73 17.12 3.06 -22.82
N SER A 74 18.15 3.06 -23.66
CA SER A 74 18.48 1.91 -24.51
C SER A 74 19.96 1.53 -24.38
N TYR A 75 20.22 0.28 -24.04
CA TYR A 75 21.56 -0.31 -23.90
C TYR A 75 21.83 -1.44 -24.92
N SER A 76 20.89 -1.70 -25.82
CA SER A 76 20.95 -2.70 -26.88
C SER A 76 20.58 -2.08 -28.23
N ASP A 77 21.08 -2.62 -29.34
CA ASP A 77 20.66 -2.26 -30.70
C ASP A 77 19.53 -3.14 -31.25
N GLN A 78 19.04 -4.10 -30.46
CA GLN A 78 18.02 -5.07 -30.85
C GLN A 78 16.80 -4.45 -31.54
N HIS A 79 16.31 -3.32 -31.05
CA HIS A 79 15.12 -2.63 -31.57
C HIS A 79 15.45 -1.33 -32.33
N HIS A 80 16.72 -1.10 -32.68
CA HIS A 80 17.09 0.14 -33.38
C HIS A 80 16.53 0.15 -34.81
N GLY A 81 15.94 1.29 -35.19
CA GLY A 81 15.27 1.47 -36.48
C GLY A 81 13.81 1.01 -36.49
N GLU A 82 13.31 0.47 -35.38
CA GLU A 82 11.91 0.10 -35.22
C GLU A 82 11.08 1.27 -34.64
N THR A 83 9.79 1.28 -34.97
CA THR A 83 8.80 2.11 -34.26
C THR A 83 8.16 1.27 -33.16
N LEU A 84 8.52 1.54 -31.91
CA LEU A 84 7.92 0.89 -30.74
C LEU A 84 6.65 1.63 -30.29
N ARG A 85 5.85 0.98 -29.45
CA ARG A 85 4.62 1.55 -28.87
C ARG A 85 4.69 1.58 -27.36
N LEU A 86 4.64 2.77 -26.77
CA LEU A 86 4.38 2.95 -25.35
C LEU A 86 2.87 2.95 -25.11
N VAL A 87 2.38 1.99 -24.35
CA VAL A 87 0.98 1.92 -23.91
C VAL A 87 0.94 2.29 -22.44
N TRP A 88 0.03 3.18 -22.07
CA TRP A 88 -0.12 3.63 -20.70
C TRP A 88 -1.57 3.58 -20.24
N GLU A 89 -1.76 3.42 -18.93
CA GLU A 89 -3.06 3.42 -18.28
C GLU A 89 -2.93 4.10 -16.92
N LEU A 90 -3.83 5.05 -16.64
CA LEU A 90 -4.04 5.61 -15.31
C LEU A 90 -5.21 4.90 -14.67
N TRP A 91 -4.97 4.16 -13.59
CA TRP A 91 -6.01 3.42 -12.89
C TRP A 91 -5.90 3.61 -11.37
N TYR A 92 -6.98 3.31 -10.66
CA TYR A 92 -7.00 3.33 -9.20
C TYR A 92 -7.99 2.29 -8.65
N ASP A 93 -7.86 1.95 -7.37
CA ASP A 93 -8.87 1.17 -6.66
C ASP A 93 -9.94 2.10 -6.06
N ASN A 94 -11.20 1.87 -6.43
CA ASN A 94 -12.36 2.48 -5.84
C ASN A 94 -13.04 1.49 -4.90
N LEU A 95 -12.58 1.45 -3.65
CA LEU A 95 -13.20 0.67 -2.56
C LEU A 95 -13.32 -0.83 -2.89
N GLY A 96 -12.26 -1.41 -3.47
CA GLY A 96 -12.14 -2.80 -3.89
C GLY A 96 -12.52 -3.05 -5.36
N THR A 97 -12.81 -1.98 -6.12
CA THR A 97 -13.11 -2.07 -7.55
C THR A 97 -12.06 -1.31 -8.34
N ARG A 98 -11.33 -2.00 -9.22
CA ARG A 98 -10.39 -1.34 -10.14
C ARG A 98 -11.13 -0.46 -11.16
N VAL A 99 -10.73 0.79 -11.26
CA VAL A 99 -11.25 1.76 -12.24
C VAL A 99 -10.11 2.26 -13.10
N VAL A 100 -10.28 2.20 -14.42
CA VAL A 100 -9.40 2.87 -15.38
C VAL A 100 -9.91 4.28 -15.60
N ALA A 101 -9.14 5.27 -15.17
CA ALA A 101 -9.47 6.68 -15.30
C ALA A 101 -9.19 7.20 -16.72
N ASP A 102 -8.07 6.76 -17.29
CA ASP A 102 -7.63 7.15 -18.62
C ASP A 102 -6.62 6.13 -19.18
N CYS A 103 -6.45 6.09 -20.49
CA CYS A 103 -5.44 5.27 -21.15
C CYS A 103 -5.07 5.82 -22.52
N GLY A 104 -3.89 5.42 -23.02
CA GLY A 104 -3.42 5.88 -24.31
C GLY A 104 -2.24 5.09 -24.85
N SER A 105 -1.80 5.51 -26.03
CA SER A 105 -0.59 4.96 -26.65
C SER A 105 0.19 6.03 -27.41
N ILE A 106 1.50 5.88 -27.46
CA ILE A 106 2.45 6.78 -28.11
C ILE A 106 3.38 5.92 -28.99
N SER A 107 3.52 6.27 -30.26
CA SER A 107 4.51 5.68 -31.16
C SER A 107 5.87 6.35 -30.96
N ILE A 108 6.92 5.55 -30.87
CA ILE A 108 8.28 6.02 -30.55
C ILE A 108 9.24 5.43 -31.55
N GLU A 109 9.93 6.30 -32.29
CA GLU A 109 11.09 5.90 -33.09
C GLU A 109 12.22 5.48 -32.14
N TRP A 110 12.58 4.21 -32.17
CA TRP A 110 13.56 3.65 -31.24
C TRP A 110 14.93 3.58 -31.90
N ASN A 111 15.84 4.48 -31.50
CA ASN A 111 17.16 4.59 -32.12
C ASN A 111 18.22 5.11 -31.14
N GLY A 112 19.41 4.55 -31.22
CA GLY A 112 20.59 5.05 -30.52
C GLY A 112 20.62 4.72 -29.03
N TYR A 113 21.84 4.62 -28.52
CA TYR A 113 22.13 4.22 -27.15
C TYR A 113 22.00 5.36 -26.14
N GLY A 114 21.77 4.99 -24.89
CA GLY A 114 21.72 5.87 -23.73
C GLY A 114 20.33 6.38 -23.43
N VAL A 115 20.28 7.50 -22.69
CA VAL A 115 19.05 8.10 -22.20
C VAL A 115 18.69 9.34 -23.01
N ALA A 116 17.43 9.44 -23.44
CA ALA A 116 16.91 10.60 -24.16
C ALA A 116 15.51 10.97 -23.66
N GLN A 117 15.21 12.27 -23.66
CA GLN A 117 13.89 12.78 -23.29
C GLN A 117 12.81 12.35 -24.28
N MET A 118 11.62 12.13 -23.75
CA MET A 118 10.39 11.88 -24.50
C MET A 118 9.35 12.94 -24.16
N GLU A 119 8.31 13.03 -24.98
CA GLU A 119 7.13 13.83 -24.63
C GLU A 119 6.52 13.32 -23.31
N PRO A 120 6.26 14.21 -22.34
CA PRO A 120 5.61 13.84 -21.09
C PRO A 120 4.20 13.29 -21.30
N VAL A 121 3.74 12.45 -20.39
CA VAL A 121 2.33 12.04 -20.34
C VAL A 121 1.56 13.00 -19.45
N ALA A 122 0.62 13.73 -20.05
CA ALA A 122 -0.33 14.57 -19.33
C ALA A 122 -1.50 13.72 -18.83
N LEU A 123 -1.82 13.84 -17.55
CA LEU A 123 -2.83 13.05 -16.85
C LEU A 123 -3.76 13.96 -16.07
N ARG A 124 -5.03 13.56 -15.96
CA ARG A 124 -5.96 14.14 -14.99
C ARG A 124 -6.20 13.14 -13.87
N MET A 125 -5.86 13.52 -12.64
CA MET A 125 -6.04 12.66 -11.48
C MET A 125 -7.55 12.42 -11.19
N PRO A 126 -7.90 11.27 -10.58
CA PRO A 126 -9.27 11.03 -10.11
C PRO A 126 -9.80 12.19 -9.25
N ALA A 127 -11.09 12.50 -9.39
CA ALA A 127 -11.75 13.54 -8.61
C ALA A 127 -12.17 13.05 -7.20
N GLN A 128 -11.40 12.14 -6.61
CA GLN A 128 -11.69 11.48 -5.34
C GLN A 128 -10.40 11.06 -4.64
N ASP A 129 -10.50 10.69 -3.35
CA ASP A 129 -9.40 10.05 -2.66
C ASP A 129 -9.05 8.72 -3.34
N ALA A 130 -7.79 8.54 -3.70
CA ALA A 130 -7.32 7.36 -4.41
C ALA A 130 -5.80 7.21 -4.27
N VAL A 131 -5.32 5.96 -4.33
CA VAL A 131 -3.95 5.68 -4.78
C VAL A 131 -4.06 5.39 -6.27
N ALA A 132 -3.68 6.37 -7.09
CA ALA A 132 -3.68 6.22 -8.54
C ALA A 132 -2.33 5.67 -9.01
N VAL A 133 -2.36 4.90 -10.09
CA VAL A 133 -1.21 4.20 -10.66
C VAL A 133 -1.14 4.56 -12.13
N LEU A 134 -0.04 5.19 -12.54
CA LEU A 134 0.31 5.27 -13.96
C LEU A 134 1.11 4.01 -14.29
N ALA A 135 0.48 3.07 -14.99
CA ALA A 135 1.10 1.85 -15.48
C ALA A 135 1.52 2.03 -16.94
N ILE A 136 2.74 1.63 -17.30
CA ILE A 136 3.22 1.69 -18.68
C ILE A 136 3.81 0.35 -19.15
N ARG A 137 3.71 0.14 -20.47
CA ARG A 137 4.30 -0.98 -21.20
C ARG A 137 4.95 -0.46 -22.48
N LEU A 138 6.20 -0.80 -22.70
CA LEU A 138 6.84 -0.64 -24.01
C LEU A 138 6.63 -1.91 -24.82
N MET A 139 6.15 -1.80 -26.05
CA MET A 139 5.78 -2.94 -26.90
C MET A 139 6.43 -2.83 -28.28
N ASP A 140 6.79 -3.98 -28.84
CA ASP A 140 7.25 -4.08 -30.23
C ASP A 140 6.08 -4.07 -31.24
N ALA A 141 6.41 -4.10 -32.53
CA ALA A 141 5.42 -4.13 -33.62
C ALA A 141 4.57 -5.42 -33.64
N ALA A 142 5.05 -6.50 -33.03
CA ALA A 142 4.33 -7.77 -32.89
C ALA A 142 3.44 -7.81 -31.62
N ASN A 143 3.40 -6.73 -30.83
CA ASN A 143 2.72 -6.61 -29.54
C ASN A 143 3.33 -7.44 -28.41
N ASN A 144 4.61 -7.82 -28.50
CA ASN A 144 5.34 -8.35 -27.35
C ASN A 144 5.72 -7.21 -26.40
N VAL A 145 5.66 -7.47 -25.09
CA VAL A 145 6.07 -6.48 -24.08
C VAL A 145 7.59 -6.56 -23.87
N ILE A 146 8.27 -5.43 -24.06
CA ILE A 146 9.72 -5.27 -23.89
C ILE A 146 10.07 -4.91 -22.44
N THR A 147 9.29 -4.01 -21.84
CA THR A 147 9.44 -3.60 -20.44
C THR A 147 8.13 -3.06 -19.87
N ARG A 148 8.04 -3.04 -18.54
CA ARG A 148 6.96 -2.49 -17.73
C ARG A 148 7.54 -1.57 -16.68
N ASN A 149 6.81 -0.51 -16.37
CA ASN A 149 7.14 0.36 -15.25
C ASN A 149 5.87 1.03 -14.72
N PHE A 150 5.94 1.60 -13.52
CA PHE A 150 4.84 2.36 -12.96
C PHE A 150 5.33 3.47 -12.02
N THR A 151 4.46 4.45 -11.79
CA THR A 151 4.56 5.37 -10.65
C THR A 151 3.18 5.51 -10.03
N THR A 152 3.13 6.04 -8.81
CA THR A 152 1.90 6.15 -8.04
C THR A 152 1.63 7.58 -7.57
N PHE A 153 0.38 7.86 -7.24
CA PHE A 153 -0.06 9.14 -6.73
C PHE A 153 -1.01 8.92 -5.57
N ASP A 154 -0.71 9.53 -4.43
CA ASP A 154 -1.65 9.71 -3.34
C ASP A 154 -2.54 10.91 -3.66
N VAL A 155 -3.76 10.63 -4.14
CA VAL A 155 -4.72 11.64 -4.57
C VAL A 155 -5.61 12.01 -3.39
N GLN A 156 -5.70 13.30 -3.06
CA GLN A 156 -6.42 13.80 -1.89
C GLN A 156 -7.57 14.72 -2.29
N SER A 157 -8.79 14.42 -1.80
CA SER A 157 -9.95 15.28 -2.04
C SER A 157 -9.97 16.54 -1.17
N GLY A 158 -9.10 16.62 -0.16
CA GLY A 158 -9.12 17.65 0.88
C GLY A 158 -10.32 17.58 1.83
N LYS A 159 -11.22 16.60 1.68
CA LYS A 159 -12.38 16.41 2.56
C LYS A 159 -11.96 15.67 3.84
N GLN A 160 -12.46 16.14 4.98
CA GLN A 160 -12.13 15.57 6.30
C GLN A 160 -12.45 14.07 6.42
N ASN A 161 -13.57 13.63 5.86
CA ASN A 161 -13.98 12.22 5.85
C ASN A 161 -13.61 11.48 4.56
N GLY A 162 -12.80 12.12 3.70
CA GLY A 162 -12.55 11.68 2.34
C GLY A 162 -13.75 11.88 1.42
N TYR A 163 -13.54 11.64 0.13
CA TYR A 163 -14.60 11.58 -0.89
C TYR A 163 -14.30 10.42 -1.82
N TYR A 164 -15.30 9.57 -2.05
CA TYR A 164 -15.23 8.42 -2.95
C TYR A 164 -16.53 8.34 -3.75
N SER A 165 -16.42 8.09 -5.05
CA SER A 165 -17.56 7.90 -5.93
C SER A 165 -18.22 6.55 -5.64
N ALA A 166 -19.21 6.57 -4.75
CA ALA A 166 -19.94 5.38 -4.30
C ALA A 166 -21.42 5.34 -4.73
N GLY A 167 -21.89 6.31 -5.52
CA GLY A 167 -23.31 6.51 -5.85
C GLY A 167 -23.92 7.71 -5.11
N ALA A 168 -25.00 8.28 -5.65
CA ALA A 168 -25.65 9.46 -5.09
C ALA A 168 -26.29 9.16 -3.72
N GLY A 169 -26.16 10.09 -2.76
CA GLY A 169 -26.77 9.98 -1.42
C GLY A 169 -25.82 9.44 -0.33
N ASN A 170 -24.69 8.84 -0.71
CA ASN A 170 -23.75 8.31 0.28
C ASN A 170 -22.98 9.41 1.01
N GLY A 171 -22.86 9.27 2.32
CA GLY A 171 -21.93 10.02 3.16
C GLY A 171 -20.88 9.11 3.81
N PHE A 172 -19.83 9.75 4.32
CA PHE A 172 -18.70 9.06 4.95
C PHE A 172 -18.39 9.68 6.32
N VAL A 173 -18.08 8.83 7.29
CA VAL A 173 -17.39 9.20 8.54
C VAL A 173 -16.07 8.44 8.57
N ARG A 174 -14.97 9.14 8.85
CA ARG A 174 -13.64 8.53 8.98
C ARG A 174 -13.05 8.80 10.36
N THR A 175 -12.58 7.74 11.00
CA THR A 175 -11.90 7.79 12.28
C THR A 175 -10.42 7.40 12.09
N LYS A 176 -9.52 8.07 12.82
CA LYS A 176 -8.10 7.68 12.84
C LYS A 176 -7.93 6.36 13.58
N VAL A 177 -7.12 5.46 13.03
CA VAL A 177 -6.92 4.11 13.62
C VAL A 177 -6.30 4.15 15.02
N GLY A 178 -5.45 5.14 15.33
CA GLY A 178 -4.90 5.34 16.68
C GLY A 178 -5.89 5.93 17.70
N CYS A 179 -7.09 6.37 17.30
CA CYS A 179 -8.08 6.96 18.20
C CYS A 179 -9.09 5.94 18.75
N PHE A 180 -8.64 4.74 19.12
CA PHE A 180 -9.47 3.77 19.83
C PHE A 180 -9.71 4.24 21.29
N SER A 181 -10.86 3.89 21.85
CA SER A 181 -11.21 4.22 23.25
C SER A 181 -10.76 3.15 24.24
N GLU A 182 -10.72 1.89 23.82
CA GLU A 182 -10.31 0.74 24.65
C GLU A 182 -9.52 -0.26 23.78
N GLN A 183 -8.60 -1.00 24.39
CA GLN A 183 -7.87 -2.09 23.75
C GLN A 183 -7.54 -3.19 24.77
N SER A 184 -7.40 -4.44 24.31
CA SER A 184 -7.08 -5.59 25.17
C SER A 184 -5.89 -6.44 24.70
N PHE A 185 -5.14 -6.00 23.70
CA PHE A 185 -3.95 -6.71 23.23
C PHE A 185 -2.83 -6.68 24.28
N SER A 186 -2.03 -7.74 24.29
CA SER A 186 -0.89 -7.87 25.22
C SER A 186 0.16 -6.78 25.05
N ASN A 187 0.37 -6.34 23.81
CA ASN A 187 1.25 -5.24 23.44
C ASN A 187 0.63 -4.47 22.27
N THR A 188 0.75 -3.15 22.29
CA THR A 188 0.26 -2.26 21.24
C THR A 188 1.25 -1.12 20.99
N TRP A 189 1.34 -0.68 19.75
CA TRP A 189 2.08 0.52 19.38
C TRP A 189 1.53 1.14 18.10
N GLU A 190 1.82 2.42 17.94
CA GLU A 190 1.58 3.15 16.70
C GLU A 190 2.84 3.18 15.82
N ALA A 191 2.63 3.21 14.51
CA ALA A 191 3.66 3.37 13.50
C ALA A 191 3.18 4.35 12.41
N ILE A 192 4.11 4.81 11.57
CA ILE A 192 3.86 5.71 10.42
C ILE A 192 3.14 6.99 10.91
N GLU A 193 3.73 7.64 11.91
CA GLU A 193 3.20 8.87 12.54
C GLU A 193 1.74 8.73 13.03
N GLY A 194 1.39 7.59 13.62
CA GLY A 194 0.03 7.31 14.12
C GLY A 194 -0.97 6.89 13.03
N SER A 195 -0.50 6.73 11.79
CA SER A 195 -1.31 6.26 10.67
C SER A 195 -1.43 4.74 10.63
N LYS A 196 -0.75 4.01 11.52
CA LYS A 196 -0.91 2.58 11.70
C LYS A 196 -0.93 2.25 13.20
N VAL A 197 -1.78 1.31 13.60
CA VAL A 197 -1.78 0.75 14.97
C VAL A 197 -1.65 -0.76 14.90
N ASN A 198 -0.87 -1.31 15.82
CA ASN A 198 -0.56 -2.73 15.90
C ASN A 198 -1.03 -3.29 17.25
N GLY A 199 -1.60 -4.51 17.24
CA GLY A 199 -2.00 -5.27 18.41
C GLY A 199 -1.49 -6.71 18.32
N ILE A 200 -0.83 -7.17 19.38
CA ILE A 200 -0.17 -8.48 19.43
C ILE A 200 -1.00 -9.55 20.12
N GLY A 201 -1.09 -10.71 19.47
CA GLY A 201 -1.86 -11.86 19.96
C GLY A 201 -3.35 -11.62 19.84
N SER A 202 -4.14 -12.38 20.60
CA SER A 202 -5.57 -12.14 20.70
C SER A 202 -5.86 -10.82 21.44
N GLY A 203 -6.86 -10.08 20.97
CA GLY A 203 -7.30 -8.85 21.61
C GLY A 203 -8.28 -8.07 20.74
N HIS A 204 -8.61 -6.84 21.15
CA HIS A 204 -9.47 -5.97 20.36
C HIS A 204 -9.04 -4.50 20.42
N PHE A 205 -9.49 -3.73 19.42
CA PHE A 205 -9.61 -2.28 19.48
C PHE A 205 -11.08 -1.89 19.45
N ILE A 206 -11.48 -0.96 20.31
CA ILE A 206 -12.84 -0.43 20.37
C ILE A 206 -12.84 1.04 19.97
N TYR A 207 -13.80 1.42 19.13
CA TYR A 207 -14.01 2.79 18.65
C TYR A 207 -15.44 3.22 18.92
N ASN A 208 -15.60 4.42 19.47
CA ASN A 208 -16.91 5.09 19.56
C ASN A 208 -17.06 6.02 18.37
N ILE A 209 -17.94 5.68 17.44
CA ILE A 209 -18.10 6.42 16.18
C ILE A 209 -19.44 7.15 16.22
N THR A 210 -19.39 8.45 15.92
CA THR A 210 -20.58 9.31 15.82
C THR A 210 -20.93 9.49 14.35
N LEU A 211 -22.20 9.23 14.01
CA LEU A 211 -22.76 9.46 12.68
C LEU A 211 -23.39 10.87 12.63
N PRO A 212 -23.61 11.44 11.43
CA PRO A 212 -24.28 12.73 11.31
C PRO A 212 -25.65 12.72 11.98
N ASP A 213 -26.06 13.87 12.51
CA ASP A 213 -27.38 14.01 13.10
C ASP A 213 -28.50 14.02 12.03
N GLN A 214 -29.76 14.12 12.48
CA GLN A 214 -30.92 14.14 11.57
C GLN A 214 -31.03 15.42 10.75
N ALA A 215 -30.40 16.52 11.16
CA ALA A 215 -30.38 17.77 10.41
C ALA A 215 -29.38 17.70 9.24
N GLU A 216 -28.25 17.01 9.45
CA GLU A 216 -27.24 16.74 8.42
C GLU A 216 -27.65 15.61 7.48
N HIS A 217 -28.25 14.54 8.02
CA HIS A 217 -28.71 13.38 7.24
C HIS A 217 -30.02 12.80 7.78
N ALA A 218 -31.12 13.04 7.06
CA ALA A 218 -32.48 12.78 7.54
C ALA A 218 -32.72 11.34 8.01
N VAL A 219 -32.25 10.34 7.25
CA VAL A 219 -32.44 8.91 7.54
C VAL A 219 -31.17 8.15 7.19
N ILE A 220 -30.74 7.22 8.04
CA ILE A 220 -29.67 6.26 7.75
C ILE A 220 -30.31 4.89 7.52
N ASN A 221 -30.28 4.43 6.27
CA ASN A 221 -30.88 3.18 5.82
C ASN A 221 -29.84 2.04 5.80
N GLU A 222 -28.68 2.33 5.23
CA GLU A 222 -27.61 1.36 5.04
C GLU A 222 -26.32 1.89 5.64
N VAL A 223 -25.57 0.99 6.29
CA VAL A 223 -24.28 1.31 6.87
C VAL A 223 -23.29 0.22 6.50
N GLU A 224 -22.13 0.61 5.99
CA GLU A 224 -21.02 -0.29 5.70
C GLU A 224 -19.77 0.19 6.41
N ILE A 225 -19.11 -0.72 7.09
CA ILE A 225 -17.83 -0.48 7.75
C ILE A 225 -16.72 -0.96 6.82
N MET A 226 -15.71 -0.12 6.64
CA MET A 226 -14.59 -0.38 5.75
C MET A 226 -13.28 0.01 6.43
N PHE A 227 -12.28 -0.85 6.31
CA PHE A 227 -10.94 -0.60 6.84
C PHE A 227 -9.92 -1.48 6.13
N GLU A 228 -8.65 -1.08 6.20
CA GLU A 228 -7.54 -1.94 5.80
C GLU A 228 -6.92 -2.59 7.03
N ALA A 229 -6.75 -3.91 7.00
CA ALA A 229 -6.17 -4.67 8.10
C ALA A 229 -5.25 -5.79 7.61
N SER A 230 -4.22 -6.12 8.39
CA SER A 230 -3.39 -7.32 8.21
C SER A 230 -3.27 -8.07 9.53
N ALA A 231 -2.79 -9.32 9.47
CA ALA A 231 -2.27 -9.96 10.67
C ALA A 231 -1.09 -9.15 11.20
N LYS A 232 -0.64 -9.44 12.43
CA LYS A 232 0.55 -8.78 12.98
C LYS A 232 1.49 -9.77 13.64
N ARG A 233 2.64 -9.96 13.02
CA ARG A 233 3.71 -10.81 13.56
C ARG A 233 4.37 -10.13 14.74
N VAL A 234 4.65 -10.91 15.78
CA VAL A 234 5.45 -10.49 16.92
C VAL A 234 6.90 -10.74 16.60
N LEU A 235 7.74 -9.72 16.76
CA LEU A 235 9.18 -9.86 16.60
C LEU A 235 9.83 -9.79 17.99
N ALA A 236 10.98 -10.44 18.16
CA ALA A 236 11.71 -10.46 19.43
C ALA A 236 11.91 -9.04 20.00
N ARG A 237 12.17 -8.03 19.16
CA ARG A 237 12.28 -6.63 19.64
C ARG A 237 11.02 -6.06 20.28
N ASN A 238 9.84 -6.56 19.90
CA ASN A 238 8.57 -6.07 20.44
C ASN A 238 8.36 -6.57 21.87
N VAL A 239 9.00 -7.68 22.25
CA VAL A 239 8.87 -8.28 23.59
C VAL A 239 10.10 -7.99 24.45
N GLU A 240 11.30 -8.19 23.90
CA GLU A 240 12.58 -8.08 24.62
C GLU A 240 13.27 -6.72 24.44
N GLY A 241 12.80 -5.89 23.52
CA GLY A 241 13.46 -4.65 23.11
C GLY A 241 14.47 -4.85 21.97
N ALA A 242 14.71 -3.78 21.21
CA ALA A 242 15.69 -3.80 20.12
C ALA A 242 17.12 -3.97 20.67
N LYS A 243 17.93 -4.76 19.97
CA LYS A 243 19.35 -4.95 20.28
C LYS A 243 20.17 -4.32 19.16
N VAL A 244 21.07 -3.41 19.51
CA VAL A 244 22.01 -2.83 18.54
C VAL A 244 23.22 -3.75 18.48
N LEU A 245 23.46 -4.35 17.32
CA LEU A 245 24.70 -5.06 17.07
C LEU A 245 25.83 -4.03 16.97
N ASP A 246 26.86 -4.18 17.81
CA ASP A 246 28.04 -3.34 17.74
C ASP A 246 28.75 -3.59 16.40
N ALA A 247 28.93 -2.54 15.59
CA ALA A 247 29.49 -2.62 14.24
C ALA A 247 31.03 -2.74 14.26
N GLY A 248 31.55 -3.54 15.21
CA GLY A 248 32.96 -3.83 15.37
C GLY A 248 33.46 -4.96 14.47
N LEU A 249 34.75 -5.29 14.61
CA LEU A 249 35.40 -6.37 13.85
C LEU A 249 34.72 -7.74 14.05
N ASP A 250 34.02 -7.93 15.18
CA ASP A 250 33.26 -9.14 15.50
C ASP A 250 32.12 -9.43 14.50
N MET A 251 31.62 -8.42 13.77
CA MET A 251 30.67 -8.65 12.67
C MET A 251 31.28 -9.52 11.54
N MET A 252 32.60 -9.41 11.32
CA MET A 252 33.32 -10.22 10.32
C MET A 252 33.60 -11.65 10.80
N HIS A 253 33.34 -11.95 12.07
CA HIS A 253 33.50 -13.28 12.67
C HIS A 253 32.21 -14.11 12.65
N GLY A 254 31.15 -13.59 12.01
CA GLY A 254 29.83 -14.22 11.93
C GLY A 254 28.86 -13.61 12.92
N ALA A 255 28.31 -12.45 12.59
CA ALA A 255 27.21 -11.85 13.33
C ALA A 255 25.96 -12.75 13.28
N ASP A 256 25.19 -12.76 14.38
CA ASP A 256 23.88 -13.39 14.40
C ASP A 256 22.97 -12.74 13.35
N ALA A 257 22.42 -13.54 12.43
CA ALA A 257 21.51 -13.10 11.39
C ALA A 257 20.07 -12.91 11.91
N ASN A 258 19.87 -12.88 13.24
CA ASN A 258 18.57 -12.64 13.84
C ASN A 258 18.08 -11.20 13.62
N VAL A 259 17.37 -11.04 12.52
CA VAL A 259 16.83 -9.76 12.03
C VAL A 259 15.77 -9.16 12.95
N GLU A 260 15.15 -9.97 13.83
CA GLU A 260 14.00 -9.55 14.62
C GLU A 260 14.33 -8.44 15.63
N TYR A 261 15.59 -8.38 16.08
CA TYR A 261 16.06 -7.35 17.01
C TYR A 261 16.34 -5.99 16.37
N ASN A 262 16.49 -5.93 15.05
CA ASN A 262 16.77 -4.68 14.36
C ASN A 262 15.52 -3.79 14.36
N SER A 263 15.72 -2.53 14.75
CA SER A 263 14.64 -1.55 14.93
C SER A 263 13.90 -1.16 13.65
N SER A 264 14.49 -1.40 12.48
CA SER A 264 13.92 -1.12 11.16
C SER A 264 13.28 -2.35 10.51
N THR A 265 13.39 -3.54 11.12
CA THR A 265 12.96 -4.78 10.48
C THR A 265 11.45 -4.85 10.32
N TYR A 266 11.00 -4.99 9.09
CA TYR A 266 9.69 -5.55 8.75
C TYR A 266 9.93 -6.67 7.75
N TYR A 267 9.34 -7.85 7.95
CA TYR A 267 9.56 -8.94 7.02
C TYR A 267 8.95 -8.59 5.67
N MET A 268 9.78 -8.63 4.63
CA MET A 268 9.29 -8.50 3.25
C MET A 268 8.36 -9.66 2.94
N THR A 269 7.34 -9.40 2.13
CA THR A 269 6.41 -10.43 1.68
C THR A 269 7.14 -11.59 0.98
N ASP A 270 6.81 -12.81 1.38
CA ASP A 270 7.32 -14.05 0.80
C ASP A 270 6.31 -15.20 0.99
N ASP A 271 6.75 -16.44 0.86
CA ASP A 271 5.89 -17.62 1.00
C ASP A 271 5.58 -17.97 2.48
N GLU A 272 6.31 -17.41 3.45
CA GLU A 272 6.11 -17.65 4.89
C GLU A 272 5.04 -16.73 5.47
N LYS A 273 3.79 -17.17 5.35
CA LYS A 273 2.61 -16.40 5.76
C LYS A 273 2.40 -16.37 7.27
N HIS A 274 2.09 -15.18 7.80
CA HIS A 274 1.59 -14.99 9.17
C HIS A 274 0.11 -14.63 9.15
N THR A 275 -0.76 -15.59 9.46
CA THR A 275 -2.20 -15.41 9.30
C THR A 275 -2.89 -14.94 10.58
N SER A 276 -4.04 -14.28 10.45
CA SER A 276 -4.95 -13.95 11.55
C SER A 276 -6.41 -13.99 11.10
N VAL A 277 -7.33 -13.89 12.04
CA VAL A 277 -8.76 -13.67 11.78
C VAL A 277 -9.19 -12.47 12.62
N VAL A 278 -9.90 -11.54 11.98
CA VAL A 278 -10.53 -10.40 12.66
C VAL A 278 -12.05 -10.54 12.60
N HIS A 279 -12.69 -10.36 13.74
CA HIS A 279 -14.13 -10.27 13.91
C HIS A 279 -14.54 -8.81 14.06
N VAL A 280 -15.63 -8.45 13.41
CA VAL A 280 -16.22 -7.11 13.53
C VAL A 280 -17.48 -7.22 14.34
N LEU A 281 -17.54 -6.50 15.46
CA LEU A 281 -18.71 -6.40 16.32
C LEU A 281 -19.19 -4.95 16.38
N VAL A 282 -20.50 -4.77 16.38
CA VAL A 282 -21.17 -3.47 16.52
C VAL A 282 -22.12 -3.58 17.71
N ASP A 283 -21.92 -2.72 18.71
CA ASP A 283 -22.68 -2.73 19.97
C ASP A 283 -22.72 -4.13 20.65
N GLY A 284 -21.62 -4.88 20.52
CA GLY A 284 -21.47 -6.24 21.06
C GLY A 284 -22.05 -7.36 20.18
N GLU A 285 -22.73 -7.03 19.07
CA GLU A 285 -23.25 -8.00 18.11
C GLU A 285 -22.24 -8.22 16.97
N LYS A 286 -21.83 -9.47 16.73
CA LYS A 286 -20.90 -9.82 15.64
C LYS A 286 -21.58 -9.67 14.27
N VAL A 287 -21.08 -8.77 13.44
CA VAL A 287 -21.61 -8.47 12.10
C VAL A 287 -20.80 -9.09 10.96
N GLY A 288 -19.54 -9.46 11.20
CA GLY A 288 -18.69 -10.03 10.16
C GLY A 288 -17.38 -10.62 10.68
N SER A 289 -16.64 -11.27 9.78
CA SER A 289 -15.28 -11.76 10.04
C SER A 289 -14.47 -11.78 8.76
N PHE A 290 -13.17 -11.51 8.87
CA PHE A 290 -12.23 -11.53 7.76
C PHE A 290 -11.03 -12.38 8.13
N PHE A 291 -10.65 -13.26 7.21
CA PHE A 291 -9.36 -13.94 7.25
C PHE A 291 -8.30 -12.98 6.71
N LEU A 292 -7.23 -12.78 7.48
CA LEU A 292 -6.09 -11.95 7.14
C LEU A 292 -4.93 -12.90 6.78
N PRO A 293 -4.62 -13.08 5.49
CA PRO A 293 -3.73 -14.15 5.07
C PRO A 293 -2.25 -13.88 5.36
N ASP A 294 -1.86 -12.65 5.73
CA ASP A 294 -0.46 -12.34 6.00
C ASP A 294 -0.29 -11.05 6.83
N ASP A 295 0.96 -10.78 7.23
CA ASP A 295 1.48 -9.49 7.70
C ASP A 295 2.50 -8.91 6.68
N PRO A 296 2.05 -8.46 5.49
CA PRO A 296 2.92 -8.28 4.34
C PRO A 296 3.60 -6.91 4.30
N ALA A 297 4.76 -6.85 3.62
CA ALA A 297 5.42 -5.59 3.25
C ALA A 297 6.18 -5.71 1.93
N ASP A 298 5.80 -4.90 0.94
CA ASP A 298 6.46 -4.80 -0.37
C ASP A 298 6.02 -3.52 -1.10
N SER A 299 6.16 -3.45 -2.44
CA SER A 299 5.79 -2.26 -3.20
C SER A 299 4.30 -1.89 -3.12
N ARG A 300 3.42 -2.84 -2.75
CA ARG A 300 1.98 -2.63 -2.59
C ARG A 300 1.62 -1.71 -1.43
N GLY A 301 2.47 -1.60 -0.41
CA GLY A 301 2.33 -0.65 0.69
C GLY A 301 2.74 0.77 0.31
N VAL A 302 2.17 1.29 -0.78
CA VAL A 302 2.50 2.60 -1.38
C VAL A 302 2.47 3.72 -0.34
N LEU A 303 1.41 3.78 0.47
CA LEU A 303 1.23 4.84 1.47
C LEU A 303 2.22 4.65 2.63
N SER A 304 2.46 3.41 3.05
CA SER A 304 3.47 3.12 4.06
C SER A 304 4.89 3.48 3.63
N TRP A 305 5.22 3.39 2.34
CA TRP A 305 6.48 3.92 1.79
C TRP A 305 6.48 5.45 1.73
N HIS A 306 5.40 6.03 1.22
CA HIS A 306 5.29 7.47 0.95
C HIS A 306 5.36 8.32 2.23
N TYR A 307 4.75 7.85 3.31
CA TYR A 307 4.67 8.56 4.59
C TYR A 307 5.76 8.18 5.59
N GLN A 308 6.88 7.63 5.12
CA GLN A 308 8.01 7.36 6.01
C GLN A 308 8.62 8.67 6.55
N PRO A 309 8.87 8.76 7.87
CA PRO A 309 9.54 9.92 8.44
C PRO A 309 11.01 9.96 7.99
N MET A 310 11.53 11.15 7.69
CA MET A 310 12.93 11.34 7.28
C MET A 310 13.91 11.31 8.47
N VAL A 311 13.89 10.25 9.27
CA VAL A 311 14.62 10.13 10.54
C VAL A 311 15.71 9.05 10.54
N ARG A 312 16.21 8.65 9.36
CA ARG A 312 17.22 7.58 9.17
C ARG A 312 16.85 6.25 9.87
N LYS A 313 15.55 5.98 9.99
CA LYS A 313 14.98 4.75 10.54
C LYS A 313 13.69 4.47 9.78
N LEU A 314 13.53 3.23 9.34
CA LEU A 314 12.26 2.79 8.74
C LEU A 314 11.28 2.47 9.86
N ASP A 315 10.05 2.93 9.68
CA ASP A 315 8.94 2.68 10.59
C ASP A 315 7.89 1.86 9.85
N GLU A 316 8.05 0.53 9.93
CA GLU A 316 7.17 -0.46 9.28
C GLU A 316 6.92 -0.18 7.79
N ALA A 317 7.98 0.26 7.10
CA ALA A 317 7.93 0.70 5.72
C ALA A 317 7.43 -0.40 4.76
N GLY A 318 6.63 0.00 3.77
CA GLY A 318 6.04 -0.91 2.80
C GLY A 318 4.99 -1.88 3.34
N SER A 319 4.69 -1.86 4.64
CA SER A 319 3.65 -2.71 5.21
C SER A 319 2.27 -2.34 4.69
N TYR A 320 1.39 -3.32 4.49
CA TYR A 320 0.02 -3.09 4.03
C TYR A 320 -0.92 -4.19 4.50
N GLY A 321 -2.22 -4.01 4.25
CA GLY A 321 -3.25 -4.96 4.58
C GLY A 321 -4.25 -5.19 3.47
N TYR A 322 -5.35 -5.81 3.86
CA TYR A 322 -6.43 -6.25 3.00
C TYR A 322 -7.66 -5.39 3.29
N LEU A 323 -8.32 -4.92 2.23
CA LEU A 323 -9.54 -4.14 2.36
C LEU A 323 -10.67 -5.03 2.88
N CYS A 324 -11.11 -4.75 4.10
CA CYS A 324 -12.21 -5.41 4.78
C CYS A 324 -13.47 -4.55 4.64
N LYS A 325 -14.58 -5.15 4.21
CA LYS A 325 -15.88 -4.47 4.03
C LYS A 325 -17.01 -5.31 4.60
N VAL A 326 -17.78 -4.76 5.52
CA VAL A 326 -18.94 -5.44 6.11
C VAL A 326 -20.14 -4.50 6.16
N SER A 327 -21.26 -4.95 5.59
CA SER A 327 -22.54 -4.26 5.69
C SER A 327 -23.20 -4.60 7.03
N ILE A 328 -23.70 -3.58 7.72
CA ILE A 328 -24.43 -3.76 8.97
C ILE A 328 -25.83 -4.29 8.66
N PRO A 329 -26.31 -5.35 9.35
CA PRO A 329 -27.68 -5.83 9.19
C PRO A 329 -28.72 -4.74 9.43
N GLY A 330 -29.79 -4.69 8.62
CA GLY A 330 -30.79 -3.62 8.68
C GLY A 330 -31.46 -3.40 10.05
N GLN A 331 -31.55 -4.45 10.88
CA GLN A 331 -32.05 -4.34 12.25
C GLN A 331 -31.14 -3.49 13.15
N LEU A 332 -29.83 -3.60 12.96
CA LEU A 332 -28.84 -2.76 13.65
C LEU A 332 -28.80 -1.36 13.04
N ALA A 333 -28.84 -1.24 11.71
CA ALA A 333 -28.89 0.06 11.03
C ALA A 333 -30.07 0.93 11.53
N ALA A 334 -31.26 0.35 11.75
CA ALA A 334 -32.40 1.06 12.31
C ALA A 334 -32.21 1.54 13.77
N LYS A 335 -31.36 0.88 14.56
CA LYS A 335 -30.94 1.38 15.89
C LYS A 335 -29.97 2.56 15.73
N LEU A 336 -29.04 2.45 14.78
CA LEU A 336 -28.05 3.50 14.48
C LEU A 336 -28.69 4.78 13.96
N ASP A 337 -29.74 4.69 13.16
CA ASP A 337 -30.52 5.85 12.70
C ASP A 337 -31.14 6.65 13.86
N ARG A 338 -31.48 5.99 14.97
CA ARG A 338 -32.02 6.67 16.17
C ARG A 338 -30.93 7.21 17.08
N ASN A 339 -29.86 6.43 17.29
CA ASN A 339 -28.82 6.74 18.28
C ASN A 339 -27.68 7.59 17.72
N ARG A 340 -27.50 7.62 16.39
CA ARG A 340 -26.42 8.31 15.64
C ARG A 340 -25.02 8.07 16.21
N SER A 341 -24.82 6.90 16.81
CA SER A 341 -23.54 6.46 17.35
C SER A 341 -23.48 4.93 17.37
N LEU A 342 -22.27 4.39 17.25
CA LEU A 342 -22.01 2.97 17.46
C LEU A 342 -20.70 2.72 18.20
N LYS A 343 -20.68 1.63 18.95
CA LYS A 343 -19.45 1.03 19.47
C LYS A 343 -18.97 -0.03 18.48
N LEU A 344 -17.90 0.28 17.75
CA LEU A 344 -17.25 -0.64 16.82
C LEU A 344 -16.09 -1.36 17.53
N GLU A 345 -16.13 -2.68 17.56
CA GLU A 345 -15.05 -3.52 18.08
C GLU A 345 -14.43 -4.34 16.94
N LEU A 346 -13.12 -4.23 16.79
CA LEU A 346 -12.30 -5.02 15.88
C LEU A 346 -11.48 -5.99 16.73
N GLN A 347 -11.94 -7.23 16.82
CA GLN A 347 -11.36 -8.27 17.66
C GLN A 347 -10.55 -9.24 16.81
N ALA A 348 -9.29 -9.47 17.15
CA ALA A 348 -8.44 -10.43 16.48
C ALA A 348 -8.13 -11.66 17.35
N GLU A 349 -7.90 -12.78 16.67
CA GLU A 349 -7.36 -14.01 17.25
C GLU A 349 -5.83 -13.92 17.43
N GLU A 350 -5.19 -15.04 17.80
CA GLU A 350 -3.76 -15.12 18.16
C GLU A 350 -2.79 -14.57 17.10
N GLY A 351 -3.22 -14.48 15.84
CA GLY A 351 -2.42 -13.91 14.75
C GLY A 351 -2.20 -12.39 14.83
N GLY A 352 -2.83 -11.69 15.78
CA GLY A 352 -2.69 -10.25 15.95
C GLY A 352 -3.42 -9.43 14.89
N LEU A 353 -3.31 -8.11 14.99
CA LEU A 353 -3.99 -7.16 14.12
C LEU A 353 -3.15 -5.92 13.89
N ALA A 354 -2.98 -5.54 12.62
CA ALA A 354 -2.56 -4.20 12.25
C ALA A 354 -3.71 -3.50 11.51
N LEU A 355 -4.00 -2.25 11.90
CA LEU A 355 -4.98 -1.40 11.23
C LEU A 355 -4.26 -0.23 10.56
N TYR A 356 -4.62 0.02 9.30
CA TYR A 356 -3.99 1.02 8.46
C TYR A 356 -4.93 2.22 8.29
N GLY A 357 -4.42 3.40 8.60
CA GLY A 357 -5.04 4.70 8.44
C GLY A 357 -4.99 5.19 6.99
N ARG A 358 -5.53 6.39 6.73
CA ARG A 358 -5.51 7.02 5.39
C ARG A 358 -4.10 7.18 4.79
N ASN A 359 -3.08 7.28 5.64
CA ASN A 359 -1.69 7.55 5.25
C ASN A 359 -0.77 6.34 5.48
N ALA A 360 -1.33 5.13 5.57
CA ALA A 360 -0.57 3.90 5.66
C ALA A 360 -1.23 2.81 4.81
N GLY A 361 -0.47 1.77 4.46
CA GLY A 361 -0.94 0.63 3.71
C GLY A 361 -1.09 0.88 2.20
N ARG A 362 -2.13 0.30 1.62
CA ARG A 362 -2.44 0.34 0.18
C ARG A 362 -3.63 1.22 -0.13
N TYR A 363 -4.62 1.29 0.76
CA TYR A 363 -5.90 1.92 0.51
C TYR A 363 -6.03 3.23 1.29
N PRO A 364 -6.36 4.34 0.64
CA PRO A 364 -6.49 5.63 1.29
C PRO A 364 -7.83 5.75 2.02
N VAL A 365 -8.20 4.81 2.90
CA VAL A 365 -9.54 4.74 3.55
C VAL A 365 -9.50 5.04 5.05
N GLY A 366 -8.50 4.53 5.77
CA GLY A 366 -8.52 4.49 7.24
C GLY A 366 -9.67 3.65 7.80
N LEU A 367 -10.14 3.96 9.01
CA LEU A 367 -11.35 3.34 9.57
C LEU A 367 -12.57 4.17 9.14
N MET A 368 -13.30 3.68 8.13
CA MET A 368 -14.35 4.42 7.45
C MET A 368 -15.72 3.76 7.61
N ILE A 369 -16.74 4.58 7.83
CA ILE A 369 -18.14 4.18 7.75
C ILE A 369 -18.79 4.91 6.60
N ARG A 370 -19.33 4.15 5.65
CA ARG A 370 -20.21 4.65 4.60
C ARG A 370 -21.65 4.49 5.05
N TYR A 371 -22.46 5.53 4.87
CA TYR A 371 -23.89 5.50 5.16
C TYR A 371 -24.69 6.11 4.01
N ASN A 372 -25.95 5.70 3.89
CA ASN A 372 -26.93 6.18 2.91
C ASN A 372 -28.31 6.33 3.55
#